data_AF-A0A520UFE4-F1
#
_entry.id   AF-A0A520UFE4-F1
#
_cell.length_a   1.000
_cell.length_b   1.000
_cell.length_c   1.000
_cell.angle_alpha   90.00
_cell.angle_beta   90.00
_cell.angle_gamma   90.00
#
_symmetry.space_group_name_H-M   'P 1'
#
loop_
_entity.id
_entity.type
_entity.pdbx_description
1 polymer ?
#
loop_
_entity_poly.entity_id
_entity_poly.type
_entity_poly.pdbx_seq_one_letter_code
_entity_poly.pdbx_strand_id
1 'polypeptide(L)'
;MKRFLFLFILFLSFFNIYSADYYVSSSGTDNGSCGSEGSPCQTIQYALDNKVGAGDTLYIRGGTYRETITIDEDGSSGNVITIQNYPNEVVTIDGTADVSGTWNTYSSVSGSYQLSYSGDNDITQLFVDDVPMVNARWPNAQFNDDSIFSHSTWAQGDEDNSSNGSLTIDEDEHDPRKCCIC
;
A
#
# COMPACT_ATOMS: atom_id res chain seq x y z
N MET A 1 -27.17 -59.65 -5.13
CA MET A 1 -27.26 -58.17 -5.21
C MET A 1 -26.56 -57.43 -4.07
N LYS A 2 -26.38 -58.00 -2.87
CA LYS A 2 -25.68 -57.34 -1.74
C LYS A 2 -24.14 -57.33 -1.82
N ARG A 3 -23.54 -58.21 -2.64
CA ARG A 3 -22.08 -58.28 -2.86
C ARG A 3 -21.55 -57.28 -3.89
N PHE A 4 -22.41 -56.78 -4.77
CA PHE A 4 -22.05 -55.75 -5.77
C PHE A 4 -22.08 -54.33 -5.16
N LEU A 5 -22.88 -54.14 -4.10
CA LEU A 5 -22.96 -52.87 -3.36
C LEU A 5 -21.70 -52.58 -2.53
N PHE A 6 -20.97 -53.62 -2.10
CA PHE A 6 -19.73 -53.48 -1.33
C PHE A 6 -18.51 -53.11 -2.19
N LEU A 7 -18.52 -53.45 -3.49
CA LEU A 7 -17.45 -53.09 -4.45
C LEU A 7 -17.58 -51.65 -4.96
N PHE A 8 -18.77 -51.04 -4.88
CA PHE A 8 -19.00 -49.65 -5.25
C PHE A 8 -18.58 -48.65 -4.15
N ILE A 9 -18.50 -49.09 -2.89
CA ILE A 9 -18.09 -48.28 -1.73
C ILE A 9 -16.55 -48.16 -1.62
N LEU A 10 -15.78 -49.07 -2.25
CA LEU A 10 -14.32 -49.03 -2.23
C LEU A 10 -13.70 -48.12 -3.33
N PHE A 11 -14.53 -47.48 -4.16
CA PHE A 11 -14.09 -46.53 -5.19
C PHE A 11 -14.47 -45.08 -4.87
N LEU A 12 -15.12 -44.83 -3.71
CA LEU A 12 -15.32 -43.48 -3.20
C LEU A 12 -14.11 -43.07 -2.36
N SER A 13 -13.49 -41.96 -2.81
CA SER A 13 -12.72 -41.01 -2.00
C SER A 13 -11.22 -41.27 -1.87
N PHE A 14 -10.48 -40.94 -2.93
CA PHE A 14 -9.26 -40.15 -2.78
C PHE A 14 -9.54 -38.72 -3.26
N PHE A 15 -10.42 -37.99 -2.56
CA PHE A 15 -10.35 -36.54 -2.64
C PHE A 15 -9.10 -36.15 -1.87
N ASN A 16 -8.03 -35.89 -2.59
CA ASN A 16 -6.85 -35.32 -1.96
C ASN A 16 -7.21 -33.89 -1.54
N ILE A 17 -7.35 -33.66 -0.25
CA ILE A 17 -7.34 -32.32 0.32
C ILE A 17 -5.87 -31.93 0.38
N TYR A 18 -5.34 -31.39 -0.71
CA TYR A 18 -4.01 -30.79 -0.72
C TYR A 18 -4.17 -29.33 -0.33
N SER A 19 -3.57 -28.97 0.80
CA SER A 19 -3.23 -27.59 1.15
C SER A 19 -1.72 -27.52 1.03
N ALA A 20 -1.22 -26.66 0.14
CA ALA A 20 0.20 -26.43 -0.07
C ALA A 20 0.62 -25.08 0.51
N ASP A 21 1.86 -25.03 1.00
CA ASP A 21 2.50 -23.81 1.46
C ASP A 21 3.43 -23.29 0.36
N TYR A 22 3.22 -22.04 -0.04
CA TYR A 22 4.04 -21.32 -1.00
C TYR A 22 4.76 -20.14 -0.34
N TYR A 23 5.91 -19.77 -0.88
CA TYR A 23 6.77 -18.75 -0.30
C TYR A 23 7.16 -17.68 -1.32
N VAL A 24 7.12 -16.42 -0.91
CA VAL A 24 7.57 -15.26 -1.68
C VAL A 24 8.65 -14.51 -0.91
N SER A 25 9.71 -14.08 -1.57
CA SER A 25 10.81 -13.30 -1.00
C SER A 25 11.40 -12.35 -2.04
N SER A 26 11.77 -11.14 -1.66
CA SER A 26 12.41 -10.17 -2.59
C SER A 26 13.71 -10.69 -3.23
N SER A 27 14.36 -11.69 -2.62
CA SER A 27 15.55 -12.38 -3.17
C SER A 27 15.22 -13.68 -3.93
N GLY A 28 13.94 -13.97 -4.16
CA GLY A 28 13.47 -15.16 -4.87
C GLY A 28 13.59 -15.05 -6.39
N THR A 29 12.91 -15.96 -7.10
CA THR A 29 12.85 -15.94 -8.58
C THR A 29 11.46 -16.32 -9.08
N ASP A 30 10.94 -15.64 -10.09
CA ASP A 30 9.63 -15.95 -10.69
C ASP A 30 9.77 -16.98 -11.83
N ASN A 31 9.62 -18.25 -11.50
CA ASN A 31 9.64 -19.35 -12.47
C ASN A 31 8.84 -20.58 -12.02
N GLY A 32 8.70 -21.55 -12.92
CA GLY A 32 7.94 -22.79 -12.66
C GLY A 32 8.44 -23.59 -11.44
N SER A 33 9.71 -23.48 -11.07
CA SER A 33 10.31 -24.17 -9.91
C SER A 33 10.24 -23.42 -8.59
N CYS A 34 9.84 -22.14 -8.59
CA CYS A 34 9.70 -21.38 -7.36
C CYS A 34 8.48 -21.79 -6.55
N GLY A 35 8.48 -21.40 -5.28
CA GLY A 35 7.34 -21.54 -4.38
C GLY A 35 7.64 -22.39 -3.15
N SER A 36 8.81 -23.01 -3.04
CA SER A 36 9.22 -23.67 -1.79
C SER A 36 9.96 -22.69 -0.86
N GLU A 37 10.07 -23.02 0.42
CA GLU A 37 10.75 -22.18 1.41
C GLU A 37 12.22 -21.90 1.03
N GLY A 38 12.91 -22.90 0.48
CA GLY A 38 14.30 -22.79 0.03
C GLY A 38 14.48 -22.19 -1.38
N SER A 39 13.39 -22.05 -2.14
CA SER A 39 13.38 -21.46 -3.47
C SER A 39 12.08 -20.66 -3.67
N PRO A 40 11.92 -19.54 -2.95
CA PRO A 40 10.69 -18.75 -2.99
C PRO A 40 10.52 -18.06 -4.35
N CYS A 41 9.27 -17.75 -4.69
CA CYS A 41 8.97 -16.83 -5.79
C CYS A 41 9.42 -15.41 -5.43
N GLN A 42 9.67 -14.56 -6.41
CA GLN A 42 10.17 -13.21 -6.19
C GLN A 42 9.04 -12.22 -5.89
N THR A 43 7.94 -12.30 -6.65
CA THR A 43 6.81 -11.37 -6.56
C THR A 43 5.57 -12.03 -5.96
N ILE A 44 4.73 -11.24 -5.27
CA ILE A 44 3.46 -11.74 -4.74
C ILE A 44 2.52 -12.03 -5.91
N GLN A 45 2.48 -11.15 -6.92
CA GLN A 45 1.62 -11.34 -8.08
C GLN A 45 1.91 -12.65 -8.82
N TYR A 46 3.19 -12.99 -9.06
CA TYR A 46 3.53 -14.24 -9.74
C TYR A 46 3.05 -15.47 -8.97
N ALA A 47 3.18 -15.48 -7.64
CA ALA A 47 2.72 -16.58 -6.81
C ALA A 47 1.20 -16.71 -6.81
N LEU A 48 0.48 -15.59 -6.79
CA LEU A 48 -0.98 -15.56 -6.94
C LEU A 48 -1.41 -16.18 -8.27
N ASP A 49 -0.79 -15.75 -9.37
CA ASP A 49 -1.19 -16.17 -10.73
C ASP A 49 -0.80 -17.63 -11.06
N ASN A 50 0.26 -18.18 -10.44
CA ASN A 50 0.90 -19.41 -10.93
C ASN A 50 1.06 -20.53 -9.90
N LYS A 51 0.84 -20.28 -8.61
CA LYS A 51 1.20 -21.24 -7.56
C LYS A 51 0.02 -21.60 -6.67
N VAL A 52 -0.67 -20.59 -6.16
CA VAL A 52 -1.71 -20.78 -5.16
C VAL A 52 -3.03 -21.15 -5.81
N GLY A 53 -3.81 -21.97 -5.13
CA GLY A 53 -5.22 -22.21 -5.41
C GLY A 53 -6.01 -22.41 -4.13
N ALA A 54 -7.30 -22.73 -4.25
CA ALA A 54 -8.20 -22.89 -3.12
C ALA A 54 -7.66 -23.88 -2.06
N GLY A 55 -7.45 -23.38 -0.84
CA GLY A 55 -6.92 -24.15 0.30
C GLY A 55 -5.44 -23.96 0.57
N ASP A 56 -4.71 -23.27 -0.31
CA ASP A 56 -3.27 -23.03 -0.14
C ASP A 56 -2.98 -21.84 0.76
N THR A 57 -1.76 -21.82 1.30
CA THR A 57 -1.22 -20.69 2.07
C THR A 57 -0.01 -20.09 1.36
N LEU A 58 -0.04 -18.78 1.13
CA LEU A 58 1.08 -17.99 0.65
C LEU A 58 1.74 -17.26 1.83
N TYR A 59 2.96 -17.68 2.16
CA TYR A 59 3.83 -17.00 3.11
C TYR A 59 4.72 -15.98 2.42
N ILE A 60 4.63 -14.73 2.86
CA ILE A 60 5.46 -13.64 2.35
C ILE A 60 6.59 -13.39 3.35
N ARG A 61 7.84 -13.49 2.88
CA ARG A 61 9.03 -13.22 3.69
C ARG A 61 9.18 -11.73 3.94
N GLY A 62 9.87 -11.36 5.02
CA GLY A 62 10.01 -9.98 5.46
C GLY A 62 10.71 -9.10 4.42
N GLY A 63 10.19 -7.89 4.26
CA GLY A 63 10.69 -6.93 3.28
C GLY A 63 9.60 -5.98 2.79
N THR A 64 10.03 -5.04 1.95
CA THR A 64 9.15 -4.07 1.27
C THR A 64 8.91 -4.53 -0.16
N TYR A 65 7.63 -4.65 -0.53
CA TYR A 65 7.16 -5.09 -1.84
C TYR A 65 6.48 -3.92 -2.54
N ARG A 66 7.12 -3.43 -3.60
CA ARG A 66 6.60 -2.36 -4.47
C ARG A 66 6.10 -2.97 -5.78
N GLU A 67 4.88 -3.49 -5.73
CA GLU A 67 4.25 -4.18 -6.87
C GLU A 67 2.76 -3.88 -6.93
N THR A 68 2.17 -4.04 -8.11
CA THR A 68 0.72 -4.01 -8.29
C THR A 68 0.18 -5.40 -8.03
N ILE A 69 -0.64 -5.55 -6.99
CA ILE A 69 -1.26 -6.83 -6.60
C ILE A 69 -2.74 -6.81 -6.97
N THR A 70 -3.13 -7.72 -7.85
CA THR A 70 -4.51 -8.04 -8.18
C THR A 70 -4.82 -9.43 -7.67
N ILE A 71 -5.90 -9.55 -6.87
CA ILE A 71 -6.37 -10.83 -6.33
C ILE A 71 -7.66 -11.20 -7.07
N ASP A 72 -7.52 -12.03 -8.10
CA ASP A 72 -8.65 -12.57 -8.88
C ASP A 72 -8.89 -14.07 -8.58
N GLU A 73 -8.06 -14.69 -7.74
CA GLU A 73 -8.18 -16.09 -7.36
C GLU A 73 -9.17 -16.29 -6.20
N ASP A 74 -10.13 -17.19 -6.41
CA ASP A 74 -11.15 -17.50 -5.42
C ASP A 74 -10.80 -18.77 -4.63
N GLY A 75 -10.90 -18.67 -3.30
CA GLY A 75 -11.02 -19.84 -2.45
C GLY A 75 -12.34 -20.58 -2.66
N SER A 76 -12.48 -21.76 -2.07
CA SER A 76 -13.75 -22.49 -2.01
C SER A 76 -14.21 -22.70 -0.58
N SER A 77 -15.48 -23.07 -0.38
CA SER A 77 -16.02 -23.32 0.96
C SER A 77 -15.19 -24.38 1.69
N GLY A 78 -14.61 -24.00 2.84
CA GLY A 78 -13.71 -24.85 3.63
C GLY A 78 -12.25 -24.89 3.13
N ASN A 79 -11.94 -24.31 1.97
CA ASN A 79 -10.60 -24.22 1.39
C ASN A 79 -10.33 -22.78 0.94
N VAL A 80 -10.12 -21.90 1.91
CA VAL A 80 -9.77 -20.49 1.64
C VAL A 80 -8.31 -20.38 1.22
N ILE A 81 -8.00 -19.40 0.37
CA ILE A 81 -6.61 -19.01 0.10
C ILE A 81 -6.17 -18.11 1.26
N THR A 82 -5.07 -18.47 1.91
CA THR A 82 -4.52 -17.65 3.01
C THR A 82 -3.26 -16.94 2.52
N ILE A 83 -3.22 -15.62 2.62
CA ILE A 83 -2.02 -14.83 2.31
C ILE A 83 -1.58 -14.17 3.61
N GLN A 84 -0.37 -14.45 4.07
CA GLN A 84 0.12 -13.93 5.34
C GLN A 84 1.65 -13.77 5.35
N ASN A 85 2.17 -13.02 6.30
CA ASN A 85 3.60 -12.95 6.53
C ASN A 85 4.15 -14.29 7.04
N TYR A 86 5.41 -14.59 6.72
CA TYR A 86 6.13 -15.68 7.36
C TYR A 86 6.30 -15.39 8.86
N PRO A 87 6.19 -16.39 9.76
CA PRO A 87 6.12 -16.16 11.20
C PRO A 87 7.24 -15.25 11.74
N ASN A 88 6.85 -14.20 12.46
CA ASN A 88 7.73 -13.19 13.07
C ASN A 88 8.49 -12.28 12.09
N GLU A 89 8.16 -12.32 10.79
CA GLU A 89 8.69 -11.39 9.80
C GLU A 89 7.67 -10.28 9.49
N VAL A 90 8.14 -9.08 9.16
CA VAL A 90 7.30 -7.93 8.81
C VAL A 90 7.31 -7.72 7.31
N VAL A 91 6.11 -7.66 6.72
CA VAL A 91 5.90 -7.44 5.29
C VAL A 91 5.25 -6.09 5.11
N THR A 92 5.85 -5.24 4.27
CA THR A 92 5.30 -3.95 3.89
C THR A 92 4.93 -3.98 2.41
N ILE A 93 3.65 -3.82 2.10
CA ILE A 93 3.19 -3.56 0.73
C ILE A 93 3.24 -2.05 0.53
N ASP A 94 4.12 -1.59 -0.34
CA ASP A 94 4.44 -0.19 -0.53
C ASP A 94 3.96 0.28 -1.90
N GLY A 95 2.88 1.06 -1.89
CA GLY A 95 2.28 1.66 -3.08
C GLY A 95 2.98 2.94 -3.55
N THR A 96 4.08 3.35 -2.92
CA THR A 96 4.81 4.56 -3.32
C THR A 96 5.78 4.27 -4.48
N ALA A 97 6.01 5.29 -5.29
CA ALA A 97 7.02 5.28 -6.34
C ALA A 97 8.12 6.30 -6.00
N ASP A 98 9.37 5.93 -6.30
CA ASP A 98 10.49 6.84 -6.08
C ASP A 98 10.41 8.04 -7.02
N VAL A 99 10.51 9.24 -6.44
CA VAL A 99 10.69 10.48 -7.21
C VAL A 99 12.15 10.58 -7.63
N SER A 100 12.47 9.98 -8.77
CA SER A 100 13.81 10.00 -9.34
C SER A 100 14.10 11.33 -10.06
N GLY A 101 15.35 11.79 -9.97
CA GLY A 101 15.79 13.04 -10.59
C GLY A 101 16.87 13.75 -9.78
N THR A 102 17.25 14.94 -10.26
CA THR A 102 18.17 15.83 -9.52
C THR A 102 17.38 16.94 -8.84
N TRP A 103 17.40 16.93 -7.51
CA TRP A 103 16.87 18.02 -6.69
C TRP A 103 17.84 19.19 -6.68
N ASN A 104 17.31 20.41 -6.85
CA ASN A 104 18.06 21.66 -6.77
C ASN A 104 17.41 22.58 -5.75
N THR A 105 18.18 23.50 -5.15
CA THR A 105 17.62 24.55 -4.29
C THR A 105 16.65 25.43 -5.07
N TYR A 106 15.51 25.76 -4.45
CA TYR A 106 14.51 26.63 -5.05
C TYR A 106 14.83 28.11 -4.79
N SER A 107 15.35 28.79 -5.81
CA SER A 107 15.62 30.24 -5.78
C SER A 107 16.43 30.65 -4.53
N SER A 108 16.02 31.73 -3.85
CA SER A 108 16.61 32.22 -2.61
C SER A 108 15.88 31.75 -1.33
N VAL A 109 14.93 30.81 -1.43
CA VAL A 109 14.18 30.33 -0.27
C VAL A 109 14.96 29.22 0.43
N SER A 110 15.41 29.50 1.65
CA SER A 110 16.15 28.53 2.46
C SER A 110 15.29 27.32 2.80
N GLY A 111 15.80 26.11 2.56
CA GLY A 111 15.11 24.86 2.85
C GLY A 111 14.09 24.42 1.80
N SER A 112 13.92 25.18 0.71
CA SER A 112 13.05 24.80 -0.40
C SER A 112 13.86 24.18 -1.54
N TYR A 113 13.33 23.10 -2.11
CA TYR A 113 13.96 22.35 -3.20
C TYR A 113 12.94 22.13 -4.33
N GLN A 114 13.45 22.00 -5.55
CA GLN A 114 12.65 21.70 -6.74
C GLN A 114 13.29 20.58 -7.56
N LEU A 115 12.44 19.83 -8.26
CA LEU A 115 12.82 18.98 -9.37
C LEU A 115 11.82 19.17 -10.52
N SER A 116 12.23 18.83 -11.73
CA SER A 116 11.30 18.63 -12.84
C SER A 116 10.84 17.18 -12.83
N TYR A 117 9.65 16.92 -12.29
CA TYR A 117 9.07 15.59 -12.29
C TYR A 117 8.57 15.23 -13.70
N SER A 118 8.92 14.03 -14.18
CA SER A 118 8.59 13.54 -15.51
C SER A 118 7.70 12.29 -15.49
N GLY A 119 7.11 11.94 -14.34
CA GLY A 119 6.17 10.83 -14.26
C GLY A 119 4.78 11.24 -14.74
N ASP A 120 4.00 10.27 -15.20
CA ASP A 120 2.68 10.49 -15.80
C ASP A 120 1.53 10.58 -14.77
N ASN A 121 1.84 10.51 -13.46
CA ASN A 121 0.86 10.52 -12.38
C ASN A 121 0.91 11.83 -11.59
N ASP A 122 -0.26 12.34 -11.19
CA ASP A 122 -0.34 13.45 -10.25
C ASP A 122 0.20 13.03 -8.87
N ILE A 123 1.07 13.88 -8.29
CA ILE A 123 1.59 13.68 -6.94
C ILE A 123 0.61 14.33 -5.96
N THR A 124 -0.18 13.52 -5.26
CA THR A 124 -1.11 13.99 -4.23
C THR A 124 -0.55 13.90 -2.80
N GLN A 125 0.47 13.06 -2.60
CA GLN A 125 1.16 12.85 -1.34
C GLN A 125 2.66 12.63 -1.60
N LEU A 126 3.51 13.29 -0.81
CA LEU A 126 4.96 13.12 -0.85
C LEU A 126 5.44 12.52 0.48
N PHE A 127 6.43 11.63 0.40
CA PHE A 127 7.14 11.08 1.56
C PHE A 127 8.63 11.37 1.44
N VAL A 128 9.27 11.71 2.55
CA VAL A 128 10.72 11.88 2.65
C VAL A 128 11.19 11.03 3.83
N ASP A 129 12.08 10.07 3.57
CA ASP A 129 12.55 9.08 4.57
C ASP A 129 11.39 8.41 5.33
N ASP A 130 10.39 7.92 4.58
CA ASP A 130 9.14 7.31 5.10
C ASP A 130 8.25 8.23 5.95
N VAL A 131 8.58 9.52 6.06
CA VAL A 131 7.75 10.52 6.75
C VAL A 131 6.81 11.20 5.76
N PRO A 132 5.48 11.22 6.01
CA PRO A 132 4.54 11.94 5.14
C PRO A 132 4.76 13.45 5.25
N MET A 133 4.92 14.10 4.11
CA MET A 133 4.99 15.56 4.01
C MET A 133 3.60 16.18 3.92
N VAL A 134 3.48 17.44 4.30
CA VAL A 134 2.24 18.21 4.16
C VAL A 134 2.28 19.01 2.87
N ASN A 135 1.24 18.87 2.04
CA ASN A 135 1.04 19.75 0.89
C ASN A 135 1.08 21.21 1.33
N ALA A 136 1.70 22.09 0.53
CA ALA A 136 1.84 23.49 0.88
C ALA A 136 0.49 24.09 1.30
N ARG A 137 0.41 24.55 2.55
CA ARG A 137 -0.81 25.08 3.15
C ARG A 137 -0.52 26.24 4.07
N TRP A 138 -1.57 26.97 4.37
CA TRP A 138 -1.59 28.00 5.39
C TRP A 138 -2.88 27.86 6.23
N PRO A 139 -2.85 28.11 7.56
CA PRO A 139 -1.66 28.26 8.39
C PRO A 139 -0.77 27.01 8.34
N ASN A 140 0.52 27.19 8.66
CA ASN A 140 1.49 26.10 8.64
C ASN A 140 1.12 25.05 9.68
N ALA A 141 1.11 23.78 9.27
CA ALA A 141 0.81 22.64 10.11
C ALA A 141 1.51 21.39 9.56
N GLN A 142 1.85 20.44 10.43
CA GLN A 142 2.63 19.25 10.11
C GLN A 142 1.94 17.98 10.63
N PHE A 143 2.22 16.84 9.98
CA PHE A 143 1.79 15.52 10.48
C PHE A 143 2.66 15.02 11.63
N ASN A 144 3.93 15.44 11.69
CA ASN A 144 4.90 14.93 12.66
C ASN A 144 4.75 15.49 14.08
N ASP A 145 3.99 16.58 14.24
CA ASP A 145 3.71 17.23 15.52
C ASP A 145 2.20 17.29 15.82
N ASP A 146 1.39 16.54 15.05
CA ASP A 146 -0.08 16.52 15.08
C ASP A 146 -0.75 17.89 14.91
N SER A 147 0.00 18.95 14.58
CA SER A 147 -0.55 20.29 14.47
C SER A 147 -1.55 20.40 13.33
N ILE A 148 -1.51 19.50 12.34
CA ILE A 148 -2.53 19.44 11.29
C ILE A 148 -3.94 19.14 11.83
N PHE A 149 -4.04 18.48 12.98
CA PHE A 149 -5.30 18.12 13.63
C PHE A 149 -5.72 19.14 14.70
N SER A 150 -4.87 20.12 15.01
CA SER A 150 -5.21 21.19 15.95
C SER A 150 -6.09 22.25 15.29
N HIS A 151 -7.17 22.67 15.95
CA HIS A 151 -7.99 23.78 15.46
C HIS A 151 -7.22 25.11 15.45
N SER A 152 -6.18 25.25 16.29
CA SER A 152 -5.40 26.50 16.39
C SER A 152 -4.56 26.84 15.15
N THR A 153 -4.35 25.87 14.26
CA THR A 153 -3.55 25.97 13.02
C THR A 153 -4.43 25.86 11.78
N TRP A 154 -5.74 25.93 11.95
CA TRP A 154 -6.70 26.01 10.86
C TRP A 154 -6.99 27.49 10.55
N ALA A 155 -7.30 27.79 9.29
CA ALA A 155 -7.75 29.12 8.91
C ALA A 155 -9.07 29.42 9.65
N GLN A 156 -9.16 30.62 10.22
CA GLN A 156 -10.36 31.08 10.90
C GLN A 156 -11.20 31.95 9.96
N GLY A 157 -12.51 31.86 10.10
CA GLY A 157 -13.46 32.68 9.35
C GLY A 157 -13.84 33.92 10.14
N ASP A 158 -13.96 35.05 9.45
CA ASP A 158 -14.49 36.28 10.02
C ASP A 158 -16.02 36.22 9.98
N GLU A 159 -16.64 35.96 11.13
CA GLU A 159 -18.09 35.81 11.24
C GLU A 159 -18.85 37.12 10.98
N ASP A 160 -18.24 38.27 11.24
CA ASP A 160 -18.85 39.58 11.05
C ASP A 160 -18.85 40.02 9.59
N ASN A 161 -17.84 39.59 8.82
CA ASN A 161 -17.69 39.91 7.40
C ASN A 161 -18.04 38.76 6.44
N SER A 162 -18.46 37.61 6.96
CA SER A 162 -18.97 36.49 6.16
C SER A 162 -20.46 36.62 5.87
N SER A 163 -20.94 36.01 4.78
CA SER A 163 -22.36 35.99 4.43
C SER A 163 -22.77 34.63 3.85
N ASN A 164 -24.07 34.38 3.68
CA ASN A 164 -24.56 33.11 3.15
C ASN A 164 -23.95 32.82 1.76
N GLY A 165 -23.08 31.80 1.70
CA GLY A 165 -22.38 31.41 0.48
C GLY A 165 -21.04 32.13 0.24
N SER A 166 -20.57 32.96 1.18
CA SER A 166 -19.28 33.64 1.12
C SER A 166 -18.58 33.63 2.49
N LEU A 167 -17.38 33.05 2.54
CA LEU A 167 -16.52 33.05 3.73
C LEU A 167 -15.43 34.11 3.54
N THR A 168 -15.31 35.01 4.51
CA THR A 168 -14.15 35.90 4.66
C THR A 168 -13.19 35.26 5.65
N ILE A 169 -11.89 35.24 5.35
CA ILE A 169 -10.87 34.74 6.28
C ILE A 169 -10.63 35.83 7.33
N ASP A 170 -10.59 35.44 8.60
CA ASP A 170 -10.16 36.32 9.69
C ASP A 170 -8.63 36.46 9.63
N GLU A 171 -8.18 37.56 9.04
CA GLU A 171 -6.77 37.90 8.91
C GLU A 171 -6.13 38.41 10.23
N ASP A 172 -6.94 38.72 11.26
CA ASP A 172 -6.43 39.19 12.56
C ASP A 172 -5.91 38.02 13.41
N GLU A 173 -6.50 36.83 13.26
CA GLU A 173 -6.08 35.60 13.93
C GLU A 173 -4.88 34.96 13.21
N HIS A 174 -4.99 34.80 11.89
CA HIS A 174 -3.88 34.39 11.06
C HIS A 174 -3.89 35.23 9.76
N ASP A 175 -2.79 35.92 9.46
CA ASP A 175 -2.61 36.64 8.18
C ASP A 175 -1.90 35.74 7.13
N PRO A 176 -2.56 35.38 6.00
CA PRO A 176 -1.96 34.55 4.96
C PRO A 176 -0.84 35.25 4.18
N ARG A 177 -0.75 36.59 4.27
CA ARG A 177 0.05 37.45 3.39
C ARG A 177 -0.10 37.02 1.92
N LYS A 178 0.86 37.38 1.07
CA LYS A 178 0.98 36.80 -0.27
C LYS A 178 1.44 35.34 -0.15
N CYS A 179 0.50 34.44 0.13
CA CYS A 179 0.73 33.01 0.04
C CYS A 179 0.96 32.65 -1.43
N CYS A 180 2.22 32.54 -1.84
CA CYS A 180 2.59 31.94 -3.12
C CYS A 180 2.56 30.42 -2.94
N ILE A 181 1.45 29.81 -3.38
CA ILE A 181 1.45 28.40 -3.77
C ILE A 181 2.42 28.31 -4.96
N CYS A 182 3.53 27.60 -4.79
CA CYS A 182 4.42 27.19 -5.87
C CYS A 182 4.23 25.70 -6.11
#